data_AF-A0A7V9FCK8-F1
#
_entry.id   AF-A0A7V9FCK8-F1
#
_cell.length_a   1.000
_cell.length_b   1.000
_cell.length_c   1.000
_cell.angle_alpha   90.00
_cell.angle_beta   90.00
_cell.angle_gamma   90.00
#
_symmetry.space_group_name_H-M   'P 1'
#
loop_
_entity.id
_entity.type
_entity.pdbx_description
1 polymer ?
#
loop_
_entity_poly.entity_id
_entity_poly.type
_entity_poly.pdbx_seq_one_letter_code
_entity_poly.pdbx_strand_id
1 'polypeptide(L)'
;MHTARELTSSSFTLTVDGQEGTFADVFPDFDARDRLGIVVRQPGGALGASALILATITAFYDIQRERGSDFFVYPDYYIFHVGQSHGDHGMLDIWPCHKEVVVPDDPEELLRAINDRAITRLLVEDVAPGEHEFRRETLASVQIRTALAYSASGQAREGDVTVRGNAVTESYVEAVLDRSAEIYDEAASAIRETRKRLMKDGAVVETYRGIAVDTALSMLAPTVS
;
A
#
# COMPACT_ATOMS: atom_id res chain seq x y z
N MET A 1 14.98 6.97 -10.97
CA MET A 1 13.90 6.94 -9.96
C MET A 1 14.06 8.18 -9.12
N HIS A 2 13.04 9.05 -9.09
CA HIS A 2 13.14 10.34 -8.39
C HIS A 2 13.09 10.17 -6.87
N THR A 3 12.17 9.33 -6.38
CA THR A 3 12.01 9.00 -4.95
C THR A 3 13.32 8.51 -4.32
N ALA A 4 14.12 7.70 -5.04
CA ALA A 4 15.38 7.14 -4.58
C ALA A 4 16.46 8.19 -4.25
N ARG A 5 16.31 9.44 -4.72
CA ARG A 5 17.22 10.56 -4.41
C ARG A 5 16.63 11.55 -3.41
N GLU A 6 15.30 11.60 -3.32
CA GLU A 6 14.59 12.62 -2.54
C GLU A 6 14.09 12.12 -1.18
N LEU A 7 13.91 10.80 -1.05
CA LEU A 7 13.43 10.17 0.17
C LEU A 7 14.50 9.25 0.77
N THR A 8 14.58 9.29 2.10
CA THR A 8 15.39 8.40 2.94
C THR A 8 14.53 7.95 4.12
N SER A 9 14.95 6.91 4.84
CA SER A 9 14.18 6.42 6.00
C SER A 9 13.82 7.52 7.02
N SER A 10 14.63 8.57 7.16
CA SER A 10 14.34 9.72 8.04
C SER A 10 13.24 10.67 7.52
N SER A 11 12.73 10.44 6.30
CA SER A 11 11.56 11.13 5.75
C SER A 11 10.25 10.67 6.39
N PHE A 12 10.30 9.58 7.16
CA PHE A 12 9.14 8.96 7.79
C PHE A 12 9.34 8.87 9.30
N THR A 13 8.25 9.05 10.04
CA THR A 13 8.19 8.69 11.46
C THR A 13 7.15 7.61 11.63
N LEU A 14 7.51 6.51 12.28
CA LEU A 14 6.62 5.38 12.51
C LEU A 14 6.33 5.26 13.99
N THR A 15 5.09 4.88 14.31
CA THR A 15 4.72 4.44 15.65
C THR A 15 4.00 3.11 15.57
N VAL A 16 4.27 2.21 16.50
CA VAL A 16 3.56 0.93 16.67
C VAL A 16 3.06 0.86 18.11
N ASP A 17 1.79 0.53 18.30
CA ASP A 17 1.13 0.50 19.61
C ASP A 17 1.29 1.82 20.41
N GLY A 18 1.28 2.93 19.69
CA GLY A 18 1.45 4.28 20.26
C GLY A 18 2.86 4.59 20.76
N GLN A 19 3.83 3.70 20.56
CA GLN A 19 5.25 3.94 20.85
C GLN A 19 6.01 4.28 19.57
N GLU A 20 7.09 5.05 19.69
CA GLU A 20 8.01 5.27 18.58
C GLU A 20 8.56 3.92 18.09
N GLY A 21 8.45 3.68 16.79
CA GLY A 21 8.82 2.42 16.16
C GLY A 21 9.66 2.63 14.91
N THR A 22 10.12 1.53 14.36
CA THR A 22 10.94 1.46 13.17
C THR A 22 10.20 0.74 12.05
N PHE A 23 10.75 0.82 10.83
CA PHE A 23 10.22 0.06 9.71
C PHE A 23 10.23 -1.45 9.95
N ALA A 24 11.22 -1.96 10.71
CA ALA A 24 11.32 -3.37 11.05
C ALA A 24 10.24 -3.84 12.04
N ASP A 25 9.67 -2.93 12.84
CA ASP A 25 8.55 -3.25 13.73
C ASP A 25 7.25 -3.46 12.95
N VAL A 26 7.10 -2.78 11.79
CA VAL A 26 5.97 -2.96 10.88
C VAL A 26 6.19 -4.14 9.94
N PHE A 27 7.39 -4.27 9.37
CA PHE A 27 7.76 -5.36 8.48
C PHE A 27 9.02 -6.08 9.00
N PRO A 28 8.86 -7.07 9.89
CA PRO A 28 9.96 -7.85 10.41
C PRO A 28 10.71 -8.60 9.30
N ASP A 29 12.04 -8.65 9.45
CA ASP A 29 12.98 -9.32 8.53
C ASP A 29 12.83 -8.87 7.07
N PHE A 30 12.45 -7.60 6.85
CA PHE A 30 12.28 -7.06 5.52
C PHE A 30 13.60 -7.06 4.73
N ASP A 31 13.57 -7.55 3.49
CA ASP A 31 14.70 -7.50 2.58
C ASP A 31 14.30 -7.20 1.12
N ALA A 32 15.29 -7.01 0.24
CA ALA A 32 15.06 -6.63 -1.15
C ALA A 32 14.28 -7.66 -2.01
N ARG A 33 14.02 -8.86 -1.50
CA ARG A 33 13.18 -9.89 -2.14
C ARG A 33 11.73 -9.82 -1.68
N ASP A 34 11.41 -9.06 -0.65
CA ASP A 34 10.04 -8.84 -0.23
C ASP A 34 9.23 -8.13 -1.32
N ARG A 35 7.94 -8.46 -1.38
CA ARG A 35 7.01 -7.98 -2.40
C ARG A 35 5.77 -7.44 -1.71
N LEU A 36 5.51 -6.14 -1.93
CA LEU A 36 4.33 -5.45 -1.43
C LEU A 36 3.17 -5.62 -2.42
N GLY A 37 2.02 -6.05 -1.92
CA GLY A 37 0.76 -6.05 -2.65
C GLY A 37 -0.23 -5.12 -1.96
N ILE A 38 -0.95 -4.30 -2.72
CA ILE A 38 -1.98 -3.41 -2.21
C ILE A 38 -3.28 -3.69 -2.96
N VAL A 39 -4.35 -4.04 -2.24
CA VAL A 39 -5.67 -4.28 -2.84
C VAL A 39 -6.49 -3.00 -2.82
N VAL A 40 -6.96 -2.55 -3.99
CA VAL A 40 -7.69 -1.28 -4.16
C VAL A 40 -9.04 -1.54 -4.81
N ARG A 41 -10.11 -1.00 -4.25
CA ARG A 41 -11.50 -1.21 -4.73
C ARG A 41 -12.20 0.07 -5.18
N GLN A 42 -11.60 1.23 -4.94
CA GLN A 42 -12.18 2.52 -5.29
C GLN A 42 -11.14 3.49 -5.85
N PRO A 43 -11.56 4.45 -6.70
CA PRO A 43 -10.66 5.48 -7.25
C PRO A 43 -9.88 6.20 -6.16
N GLY A 44 -8.55 6.22 -6.28
CA GLY A 44 -7.67 6.86 -5.31
C GLY A 44 -7.51 6.11 -3.98
N GLY A 45 -8.06 4.90 -3.86
CA GLY A 45 -8.03 4.13 -2.61
C GLY A 45 -6.62 3.94 -2.06
N ALA A 46 -5.62 3.62 -2.90
CA ALA A 46 -4.24 3.43 -2.45
C ALA A 46 -3.60 4.70 -1.84
N LEU A 47 -4.15 5.89 -2.08
CA LEU A 47 -3.63 7.13 -1.50
C LEU A 47 -3.83 7.21 0.01
N GLY A 48 -4.75 6.40 0.56
CA GLY A 48 -4.87 6.19 2.01
C GLY A 48 -3.69 5.40 2.62
N ALA A 49 -2.85 4.79 1.81
CA ALA A 49 -1.65 4.07 2.23
C ALA A 49 -0.35 4.64 1.62
N SER A 50 -0.40 5.86 1.08
CA SER A 50 0.71 6.45 0.32
C SER A 50 1.99 6.58 1.15
N ALA A 51 1.88 6.91 2.44
CA ALA A 51 3.03 7.09 3.31
C ALA A 51 3.76 5.77 3.55
N LEU A 52 3.02 4.68 3.86
CA LEU A 52 3.60 3.36 4.03
C LEU A 52 4.15 2.78 2.71
N ILE A 53 3.47 3.01 1.59
CA ILE A 53 3.98 2.61 0.25
C ILE A 53 5.35 3.26 0.01
N LEU A 54 5.44 4.59 0.15
CA LEU A 54 6.70 5.31 -0.05
C LEU A 54 7.77 4.94 0.98
N ALA A 55 7.40 4.67 2.24
CA ALA A 55 8.31 4.17 3.26
C ALA A 55 8.90 2.80 2.85
N THR A 56 8.07 1.90 2.34
CA THR A 56 8.47 0.55 1.88
C THR A 56 9.39 0.61 0.66
N ILE A 57 9.12 1.54 -0.25
CA ILE A 57 9.97 1.78 -1.43
C ILE A 57 11.31 2.39 -1.02
N THR A 58 11.27 3.31 -0.07
CA THR A 58 12.47 3.93 0.49
C THR A 58 13.35 2.91 1.19
N ALA A 59 12.77 2.00 1.97
CA ALA A 59 13.49 0.90 2.62
C ALA A 59 14.16 -0.03 1.60
N PHE A 60 13.47 -0.35 0.49
CA PHE A 60 14.08 -1.10 -0.61
C PHE A 60 15.28 -0.37 -1.22
N TYR A 61 15.15 0.93 -1.51
CA TYR A 61 16.27 1.70 -2.07
C TYR A 61 17.40 1.94 -1.09
N ASP A 62 17.15 2.00 0.22
CA ASP A 62 18.20 2.00 1.24
C ASP A 62 19.07 0.73 1.12
N ILE A 63 18.44 -0.45 0.99
CA ILE A 63 19.17 -1.72 0.76
C ILE A 63 19.96 -1.69 -0.55
N GLN A 64 19.43 -1.10 -1.62
CA GLN A 64 20.18 -0.99 -2.88
C GLN A 64 21.36 -0.02 -2.76
N ARG A 65 21.19 1.12 -2.07
CA ARG A 65 22.26 2.10 -1.82
C ARG A 65 23.42 1.49 -1.04
N GLU A 66 23.13 0.60 -0.08
CA GLU A 66 24.15 -0.13 0.67
C GLU A 66 24.97 -1.10 -0.22
N ARG A 67 24.35 -1.63 -1.29
CA ARG A 67 25.01 -2.53 -2.25
C ARG A 67 25.80 -1.78 -3.32
N GLY A 68 25.43 -0.54 -3.60
CA GLY A 68 26.11 0.32 -4.57
C GLY A 68 25.38 1.63 -4.81
N SER A 69 26.12 2.67 -5.17
CA SER A 69 25.58 4.03 -5.34
C SER A 69 24.89 4.26 -6.70
N ASP A 70 25.00 3.34 -7.65
CA ASP A 70 24.37 3.42 -8.96
C ASP A 70 23.53 2.16 -9.21
N PHE A 71 22.20 2.32 -9.26
CA PHE A 71 21.27 1.24 -9.52
C PHE A 71 20.08 1.73 -10.34
N PHE A 72 19.60 0.85 -11.23
CA PHE A 72 18.40 1.05 -12.04
C PHE A 72 17.49 -0.16 -11.88
N VAL A 73 16.78 -0.21 -10.75
CA VAL A 73 15.91 -1.33 -10.37
C VAL A 73 14.70 -0.81 -9.61
N TYR A 74 13.51 -1.28 -9.97
CA TYR A 74 12.28 -0.95 -9.25
C TYR A 74 11.85 -2.15 -8.40
N PRO A 75 11.32 -1.92 -7.18
CA PRO A 75 10.84 -3.00 -6.34
C PRO A 75 9.65 -3.73 -6.97
N ASP A 76 9.53 -5.04 -6.77
CA ASP A 76 8.39 -5.85 -7.25
C ASP A 76 7.16 -5.63 -6.35
N TYR A 77 6.61 -4.41 -6.39
CA TYR A 77 5.43 -3.99 -5.65
C TYR A 77 4.27 -3.75 -6.60
N TYR A 78 3.08 -4.18 -6.19
CA TYR A 78 1.93 -4.28 -7.08
C TYR A 78 0.68 -3.68 -6.45
N ILE A 79 -0.11 -3.00 -7.28
CA ILE A 79 -1.45 -2.58 -6.93
C ILE A 79 -2.42 -3.52 -7.64
N PHE A 80 -3.30 -4.17 -6.88
CA PHE A 80 -4.36 -5.03 -7.36
C PHE A 80 -5.66 -4.24 -7.38
N HIS A 81 -6.04 -3.79 -8.56
CA HIS A 81 -7.28 -3.07 -8.77
C HIS A 81 -8.43 -4.04 -8.99
N VAL A 82 -9.41 -3.99 -8.10
CA VAL A 82 -10.56 -4.89 -8.18
C VAL A 82 -11.62 -4.33 -9.12
N GLY A 83 -12.00 -5.14 -10.12
CA GLY A 83 -13.03 -4.87 -11.12
C GLY A 83 -12.57 -3.97 -12.27
N GLN A 84 -11.88 -2.86 -11.97
CA GLN A 84 -11.44 -1.86 -12.96
C GLN A 84 -10.21 -1.11 -12.44
N SER A 85 -9.54 -0.33 -13.30
CA SER A 85 -8.43 0.54 -12.85
C SER A 85 -8.93 1.66 -11.92
N HIS A 86 -8.23 1.87 -10.81
CA HIS A 86 -8.52 2.87 -9.78
C HIS A 86 -7.42 3.91 -9.61
N GLY A 87 -6.50 4.05 -10.57
CA GLY A 87 -5.46 5.10 -10.58
C GLY A 87 -4.16 4.70 -11.28
N ASP A 88 -3.27 5.68 -11.48
CA ASP A 88 -1.87 5.52 -11.90
C ASP A 88 -0.93 5.94 -10.76
N HIS A 89 -0.36 4.94 -10.08
CA HIS A 89 0.53 5.07 -8.93
C HIS A 89 2.01 5.04 -9.33
N GLY A 90 2.33 5.25 -10.61
CA GLY A 90 3.72 5.31 -11.07
C GLY A 90 4.54 6.40 -10.39
N MET A 91 3.90 7.49 -9.93
CA MET A 91 4.56 8.54 -9.14
C MET A 91 4.91 8.11 -7.71
N LEU A 92 4.27 7.05 -7.20
CA LEU A 92 4.70 6.39 -5.98
C LEU A 92 5.74 5.30 -6.28
N ASP A 93 6.34 5.23 -7.47
CA ASP A 93 7.28 4.18 -7.88
C ASP A 93 6.71 2.75 -7.94
N ILE A 94 5.38 2.62 -8.04
CA ILE A 94 4.74 1.39 -8.55
C ILE A 94 4.95 1.35 -10.07
N TRP A 95 6.13 0.87 -10.46
CA TRP A 95 6.60 0.99 -11.85
C TRP A 95 7.42 -0.25 -12.27
N PRO A 96 7.33 -0.67 -13.55
CA PRO A 96 6.56 -0.09 -14.66
C PRO A 96 5.06 -0.42 -14.63
N CYS A 97 4.29 0.16 -15.57
CA CYS A 97 2.82 0.11 -15.59
C CYS A 97 2.20 -1.29 -15.49
N HIS A 98 2.91 -2.37 -15.87
CA HIS A 98 2.41 -3.73 -15.69
C HIS A 98 2.30 -4.17 -14.21
N LYS A 99 2.74 -3.34 -13.26
CA LYS A 99 2.56 -3.53 -11.82
C LYS A 99 1.22 -2.98 -11.31
N GLU A 100 0.48 -2.28 -12.16
CA GLU A 100 -0.94 -1.97 -11.97
C GLU A 100 -1.75 -3.14 -12.53
N VAL A 101 -2.34 -3.96 -11.66
CA VAL A 101 -2.95 -5.25 -12.02
C VAL A 101 -4.45 -5.16 -11.83
N VAL A 102 -5.20 -5.08 -12.93
CA VAL A 102 -6.66 -5.17 -12.85
C VAL A 102 -7.07 -6.65 -12.77
N VAL A 103 -7.83 -6.99 -11.74
CA VAL A 103 -8.40 -8.32 -11.53
C VAL A 103 -9.93 -8.25 -11.52
N PRO A 104 -10.64 -9.33 -11.89
CA PRO A 104 -12.08 -9.41 -11.66
C PRO A 104 -12.45 -9.17 -10.19
N ASP A 105 -13.65 -8.68 -9.92
CA ASP A 105 -14.21 -8.64 -8.55
C ASP A 105 -14.68 -10.04 -8.13
N ASP A 106 -13.69 -10.92 -7.98
CA ASP A 106 -13.81 -12.30 -7.54
C ASP A 106 -12.66 -12.57 -6.56
N PRO A 107 -12.95 -12.98 -5.31
CA PRO A 107 -11.92 -13.17 -4.30
C PRO A 107 -10.88 -14.22 -4.71
N GLU A 108 -11.30 -15.32 -5.34
CA GLU A 108 -10.41 -16.41 -5.75
C GLU A 108 -9.44 -15.96 -6.85
N GLU A 109 -9.90 -15.21 -7.86
CA GLU A 109 -9.03 -14.63 -8.89
C GLU A 109 -8.09 -13.55 -8.32
N LEU A 110 -8.56 -12.74 -7.36
CA LEU A 110 -7.71 -11.78 -6.65
C LEU A 110 -6.59 -12.50 -5.87
N LEU A 111 -6.91 -13.55 -5.10
CA LEU A 111 -5.90 -14.30 -4.35
C LEU A 111 -4.91 -15.02 -5.28
N ARG A 112 -5.36 -15.55 -6.43
CA ARG A 112 -4.45 -16.09 -7.45
C ARG A 112 -3.49 -15.04 -7.97
N ALA A 113 -3.98 -13.84 -8.31
CA ALA A 113 -3.13 -12.76 -8.81
C ALA A 113 -2.06 -12.34 -7.77
N ILE A 114 -2.42 -12.34 -6.48
CA ILE A 114 -1.52 -12.12 -5.34
C ILE A 114 -0.46 -13.24 -5.28
N ASN A 115 -0.89 -14.51 -5.35
CA ASN A 115 0.02 -15.66 -5.30
C ASN A 115 0.97 -15.73 -6.50
N ASP A 116 0.49 -15.45 -7.72
CA ASP A 116 1.29 -15.45 -8.95
C ASP A 116 2.42 -14.41 -8.90
N ARG A 117 2.26 -13.37 -8.07
CA ARG A 117 3.26 -12.33 -7.82
C ARG A 117 4.09 -12.57 -6.57
N ALA A 118 3.85 -13.68 -5.84
CA ALA A 118 4.58 -14.05 -4.63
C ALA A 118 4.61 -12.91 -3.60
N ILE A 119 3.46 -12.27 -3.37
CA ILE A 119 3.34 -11.18 -2.38
C ILE A 119 3.69 -11.70 -0.98
N THR A 120 4.59 -10.99 -0.30
CA THR A 120 5.00 -11.30 1.07
C THR A 120 4.46 -10.31 2.09
N ARG A 121 4.16 -9.07 1.68
CA ARG A 121 3.57 -8.01 2.51
C ARG A 121 2.28 -7.54 1.86
N LEU A 122 1.15 -7.67 2.53
CA LEU A 122 -0.17 -7.39 1.94
C LEU A 122 -0.86 -6.22 2.66
N LEU A 123 -1.32 -5.24 1.89
CA LEU A 123 -2.24 -4.19 2.34
C LEU A 123 -3.63 -4.47 1.77
N VAL A 124 -4.64 -4.52 2.63
CA VAL A 124 -6.05 -4.66 2.25
C VAL A 124 -6.88 -3.49 2.79
N GLU A 125 -7.91 -3.09 2.06
CA GLU A 125 -8.84 -2.09 2.57
C GLU A 125 -9.52 -2.59 3.86
N ASP A 126 -9.69 -1.71 4.85
CA ASP A 126 -10.21 -2.00 6.19
C ASP A 126 -11.75 -2.11 6.16
N VAL A 127 -12.19 -3.21 5.57
CA VAL A 127 -13.58 -3.59 5.36
C VAL A 127 -13.96 -4.74 6.30
N ALA A 128 -15.25 -4.97 6.48
CA ALA A 128 -15.70 -6.14 7.23
C ALA A 128 -15.25 -7.42 6.51
N PRO A 129 -14.62 -8.37 7.21
CA PRO A 129 -14.27 -9.66 6.62
C PRO A 129 -15.55 -10.39 6.23
N GLY A 130 -15.60 -10.97 5.03
CA GLY A 130 -16.70 -11.82 4.60
C GLY A 130 -16.30 -13.29 4.51
N GLU A 131 -17.28 -14.11 4.14
CA GLU A 131 -17.11 -15.55 3.97
C GLU A 131 -16.81 -15.87 2.50
N HIS A 132 -15.70 -16.58 2.26
CA HIS A 132 -15.37 -17.14 0.96
C HIS A 132 -14.54 -18.41 1.14
N GLU A 133 -14.94 -19.49 0.48
CA GLU A 133 -14.21 -20.75 0.49
C GLU A 133 -13.20 -20.76 -0.68
N PHE A 134 -11.96 -20.37 -0.39
CA PHE A 134 -10.87 -20.45 -1.35
C PHE A 134 -10.53 -21.91 -1.67
N ARG A 135 -10.09 -22.17 -2.90
CA ARG A 135 -9.56 -23.49 -3.26
C ARG A 135 -8.33 -23.82 -2.43
N ARG A 136 -8.19 -25.10 -2.08
CA ARG A 136 -7.07 -25.61 -1.27
C ARG A 136 -5.72 -25.29 -1.90
N GLU A 137 -5.59 -25.43 -3.21
CA GLU A 137 -4.37 -25.18 -3.96
C GLU A 137 -3.99 -23.68 -3.93
N THR A 138 -4.99 -22.81 -4.00
CA THR A 138 -4.82 -21.36 -3.90
C THR A 138 -4.35 -20.98 -2.49
N LEU A 139 -4.97 -21.54 -1.44
CA LEU A 139 -4.52 -21.32 -0.05
C LEU A 139 -3.11 -21.86 0.21
N ALA A 140 -2.77 -23.03 -0.34
CA ALA A 140 -1.46 -23.64 -0.17
C ALA A 140 -0.31 -22.84 -0.81
N SER A 141 -0.64 -21.88 -1.69
CA SER A 141 0.33 -21.04 -2.40
C SER A 141 0.60 -19.69 -1.71
N VAL A 142 -0.10 -19.39 -0.61
CA VAL A 142 0.05 -18.12 0.11
C VAL A 142 1.43 -18.01 0.76
N GLN A 143 2.13 -16.90 0.47
CA GLN A 143 3.47 -16.60 1.00
C GLN A 143 3.50 -15.33 1.88
N ILE A 144 2.33 -14.81 2.23
CA ILE A 144 2.18 -13.58 3.00
C ILE A 144 2.75 -13.78 4.41
N ARG A 145 3.65 -12.87 4.80
CA ARG A 145 4.31 -12.84 6.11
C ARG A 145 3.74 -11.76 7.03
N THR A 146 3.32 -10.65 6.44
CA THR A 146 2.72 -9.51 7.15
C THR A 146 1.52 -9.02 6.38
N ALA A 147 0.42 -8.76 7.08
CA ALA A 147 -0.76 -8.12 6.52
C ALA A 147 -1.21 -6.93 7.38
N LEU A 148 -1.61 -5.86 6.72
CA LEU A 148 -2.13 -4.64 7.35
C LEU A 148 -3.45 -4.24 6.69
N ALA A 149 -4.43 -3.85 7.49
CA ALA A 149 -5.61 -3.17 7.01
C ALA A 149 -5.35 -1.66 6.91
N TYR A 150 -5.81 -1.03 5.84
CA TYR A 150 -5.72 0.42 5.63
C TYR A 150 -7.06 0.99 5.17
N SER A 151 -7.31 2.27 5.37
CA SER A 151 -8.51 2.92 4.81
C SER A 151 -8.13 3.81 3.64
N ALA A 152 -8.97 3.89 2.60
CA ALA A 152 -8.82 4.89 1.55
C ALA A 152 -8.81 6.33 2.08
N SER A 153 -9.42 6.57 3.25
CA SER A 153 -9.36 7.87 3.92
C SER A 153 -8.03 8.16 4.62
N GLY A 154 -7.11 7.19 4.71
CA GLY A 154 -5.88 7.26 5.48
C GLY A 154 -6.02 6.96 6.98
N GLN A 155 -7.22 6.59 7.44
CA GLN A 155 -7.47 6.26 8.85
C GLN A 155 -8.12 4.90 9.00
N ALA A 156 -7.31 3.86 9.25
CA ALA A 156 -7.81 2.53 9.61
C ALA A 156 -8.52 2.54 10.97
N ARG A 157 -9.57 1.72 11.11
CA ARG A 157 -10.26 1.46 12.38
C ARG A 157 -9.31 0.71 13.31
N GLU A 158 -9.29 1.14 14.57
CA GLU A 158 -8.43 0.53 15.60
C GLU A 158 -6.96 0.44 15.15
N GLY A 159 -6.48 1.44 14.40
CA GLY A 159 -5.12 1.46 13.87
C GLY A 159 -4.07 1.50 14.99
N ASP A 160 -3.15 0.55 14.96
CA ASP A 160 -2.04 0.37 15.89
C ASP A 160 -0.69 0.82 15.29
N VAL A 161 -0.63 0.96 13.96
CA VAL A 161 0.52 1.50 13.24
C VAL A 161 0.18 2.90 12.72
N THR A 162 1.09 3.85 12.89
CA THR A 162 1.01 5.14 12.19
C THR A 162 2.27 5.39 11.38
N VAL A 163 2.09 5.98 10.20
CA VAL A 163 3.20 6.45 9.37
C VAL A 163 2.94 7.92 9.06
N ARG A 164 3.90 8.75 9.47
CA ARG A 164 3.93 10.17 9.17
C ARG A 164 4.93 10.41 8.05
N GLY A 165 4.47 11.05 6.97
CA GLY A 165 5.33 11.48 5.87
C GLY A 165 5.86 12.91 6.04
N ASN A 166 6.17 13.57 4.94
CA ASN A 166 6.61 14.97 4.89
C ASN A 166 6.07 15.67 3.63
N ALA A 167 6.46 16.93 3.40
CA ALA A 167 6.00 17.68 2.23
C ALA A 167 6.40 17.03 0.88
N VAL A 168 7.53 16.30 0.84
CA VAL A 168 7.97 15.59 -0.37
C VAL A 168 7.05 14.41 -0.65
N THR A 169 6.70 13.61 0.38
CA THR A 169 5.74 12.50 0.20
C THR A 169 4.39 13.00 -0.29
N GLU A 170 3.91 14.14 0.24
CA GLU A 170 2.66 14.74 -0.21
C GLU A 170 2.72 15.24 -1.66
N SER A 171 3.89 15.72 -2.12
CA SER A 171 4.04 16.12 -3.52
C SER A 171 3.88 14.95 -4.50
N TYR A 172 4.29 13.74 -4.09
CA TYR A 172 4.06 12.53 -4.87
C TYR A 172 2.59 12.12 -4.90
N VAL A 173 1.85 12.32 -3.79
CA VAL A 173 0.41 12.09 -3.73
C VAL A 173 -0.34 13.04 -4.67
N GLU A 174 -0.02 14.32 -4.67
CA GLU A 174 -0.59 15.29 -5.61
C GLU A 174 -0.26 14.93 -7.07
N ALA A 175 0.95 14.45 -7.35
CA ALA A 175 1.31 14.00 -8.70
C ALA A 175 0.51 12.77 -9.16
N VAL A 176 0.16 11.84 -8.26
CA VAL A 176 -0.77 10.73 -8.58
C VAL A 176 -2.16 11.27 -8.88
N LEU A 177 -2.67 12.20 -8.06
CA LEU A 177 -3.97 12.83 -8.25
C LEU A 177 -4.08 13.51 -9.63
N ASP A 178 -3.03 14.23 -10.04
CA ASP A 178 -3.01 14.92 -11.33
C ASP A 178 -2.91 13.95 -12.51
N ARG A 179 -2.09 12.89 -12.40
CA ARG A 179 -1.97 11.87 -13.46
C ARG A 179 -3.21 11.02 -13.62
N SER A 180 -3.98 10.85 -12.55
CA SER A 180 -5.18 10.02 -12.52
C SER A 180 -6.47 10.84 -12.61
N ALA A 181 -6.39 12.12 -12.96
CA ALA A 181 -7.54 13.03 -12.95
C ALA A 181 -8.73 12.51 -13.78
N GLU A 182 -8.47 11.87 -14.92
CA GLU A 182 -9.51 11.26 -15.76
C GLU A 182 -10.17 10.04 -15.12
N ILE A 183 -9.44 9.30 -14.28
CA ILE A 183 -9.95 8.13 -13.54
C ILE A 183 -10.72 8.58 -12.30
N TYR A 184 -10.25 9.64 -11.65
CA TYR A 184 -10.82 10.13 -10.39
C TYR A 184 -12.04 11.01 -10.62
N ASP A 185 -12.12 11.69 -11.76
CA ASP A 185 -13.22 12.57 -12.13
C ASP A 185 -13.61 13.50 -10.95
N GLU A 186 -14.87 13.48 -10.50
CA GLU A 186 -15.35 14.30 -9.36
C GLU A 186 -14.72 13.91 -8.01
N ALA A 187 -14.15 12.70 -7.87
CA ALA A 187 -13.57 12.21 -6.61
C ALA A 187 -12.26 12.91 -6.23
N ALA A 188 -11.52 13.48 -7.20
CA ALA A 188 -10.22 14.10 -6.93
C ALA A 188 -10.30 15.22 -5.87
N SER A 189 -11.37 16.03 -5.88
CA SER A 189 -11.60 17.09 -4.89
C SER A 189 -11.87 16.52 -3.50
N ALA A 190 -12.67 15.45 -3.42
CA ALA A 190 -12.98 14.76 -2.17
C ALA A 190 -11.74 14.08 -1.57
N ILE A 191 -10.87 13.52 -2.41
CA ILE A 191 -9.59 12.93 -1.98
C ILE A 191 -8.69 14.02 -1.40
N ARG A 192 -8.51 15.15 -2.09
CA ARG A 192 -7.72 16.29 -1.58
C ARG A 192 -8.23 16.81 -0.23
N GLU A 193 -9.55 16.92 -0.08
CA GLU A 193 -10.13 17.35 1.19
C GLU A 193 -9.89 16.32 2.31
N THR A 194 -9.93 15.04 1.97
CA THR A 194 -9.57 13.97 2.90
C THR A 194 -8.10 14.05 3.30
N ARG A 195 -7.18 14.28 2.35
CA ARG A 195 -5.75 14.49 2.63
C ARG A 195 -5.51 15.64 3.59
N LYS A 196 -6.20 16.78 3.41
CA LYS A 196 -6.10 17.93 4.34
C LYS A 196 -6.50 17.56 5.77
N ARG A 197 -7.52 16.71 5.96
CA ARG A 197 -7.94 16.25 7.29
C ARG A 197 -6.93 15.34 7.98
N LEU A 198 -6.03 14.70 7.23
CA LEU A 198 -4.95 13.88 7.78
C LEU A 198 -3.75 14.71 8.27
N MET A 199 -3.72 16.00 7.95
CA MET A 199 -2.63 16.90 8.31
C MET A 199 -2.58 17.10 9.83
N LYS A 200 -1.49 16.67 10.46
CA LYS A 200 -1.19 16.90 11.88
C LYS A 200 0.19 17.52 12.00
N ASP A 201 0.27 18.66 12.67
CA ASP A 201 1.51 19.41 12.88
C ASP A 201 2.34 19.60 11.59
N GLY A 202 1.67 19.89 10.47
CA GLY A 202 2.30 20.19 9.18
C GLY A 202 2.73 18.99 8.34
N ALA A 203 2.36 17.75 8.71
CA ALA A 203 2.50 16.60 7.81
C ALA A 203 1.31 15.63 7.91
N VAL A 204 1.06 14.87 6.84
CA VAL A 204 0.02 13.85 6.84
C VAL A 204 0.44 12.65 7.70
N VAL A 205 -0.49 12.20 8.53
CA VAL A 205 -0.37 10.97 9.34
C VAL A 205 -1.44 9.98 8.89
N GLU A 206 -0.98 8.85 8.36
CA GLU A 206 -1.84 7.71 7.99
C GLU A 206 -1.80 6.66 9.10
N THR A 207 -2.91 5.93 9.31
CA THR A 207 -3.00 4.84 10.28
C THR A 207 -3.38 3.52 9.61
N TYR A 208 -2.81 2.44 10.13
CA TYR A 208 -2.97 1.07 9.67
C TYR A 208 -3.21 0.16 10.86
N ARG A 209 -3.79 -1.01 10.60
CA ARG A 209 -4.01 -2.03 11.62
C ARG A 209 -3.28 -3.31 11.27
N GLY A 210 -2.41 -3.79 12.14
CA GLY A 210 -1.84 -5.13 12.05
C GLY A 210 -2.94 -6.18 12.10
N ILE A 211 -2.98 -7.08 11.13
CA ILE A 211 -3.99 -8.15 11.07
C ILE A 211 -3.36 -9.51 10.79
N ALA A 212 -4.01 -10.57 11.25
CA ALA A 212 -3.64 -11.92 10.88
C ALA A 212 -3.85 -12.15 9.38
N VAL A 213 -3.02 -13.01 8.77
CA VAL A 213 -3.13 -13.34 7.34
C VAL A 213 -4.53 -13.88 7.01
N ASP A 214 -5.08 -14.77 7.82
CA ASP A 214 -6.44 -15.30 7.62
C ASP A 214 -7.50 -14.19 7.60
N THR A 215 -7.37 -13.19 8.47
CA THR A 215 -8.27 -12.01 8.46
C THR A 215 -8.12 -11.20 7.18
N ALA A 216 -6.88 -11.01 6.70
CA ALA A 216 -6.63 -10.32 5.44
C ALA A 216 -7.25 -11.07 4.25
N LEU A 217 -7.17 -12.40 4.24
CA LEU A 217 -7.81 -13.23 3.22
C LEU A 217 -9.34 -13.11 3.25
N SER A 218 -9.96 -13.07 4.43
CA SER A 218 -11.41 -12.81 4.55
C SER A 218 -11.81 -11.40 4.09
N MET A 219 -10.92 -10.41 4.19
CA MET A 219 -11.13 -9.05 3.67
C MET A 219 -10.99 -8.96 2.14
N LEU A 220 -10.45 -9.99 1.47
CA LEU A 220 -10.49 -10.09 0.00
C LEU A 220 -11.91 -10.41 -0.53
N ALA A 221 -12.81 -10.86 0.35
CA ALA A 221 -14.21 -11.15 0.05
C ALA A 221 -15.13 -10.34 0.96
N PRO A 222 -15.14 -8.99 0.87
CA PRO A 222 -15.92 -8.18 1.79
C PRO A 222 -17.40 -8.47 1.68
N THR A 223 -18.09 -8.46 2.82
CA THR A 223 -19.55 -8.50 2.85
C THR A 223 -20.09 -7.27 2.11
N VAL A 224 -20.96 -7.47 1.13
CA VAL A 224 -21.66 -6.35 0.47
C VAL A 224 -22.49 -5.64 1.54
N SER A 225 -22.17 -4.37 1.79
CA SER A 225 -22.95 -3.52 2.71
C SER A 225 -24.16 -2.92 2.03
#